data_AF-A0A821EQK7-F1
#
_entry.id   AF-A0A821EQK7-F1
#
_cell.length_a   1.000
_cell.length_b   1.000
_cell.length_c   1.000
_cell.angle_alpha   90.00
_cell.angle_beta   90.00
_cell.angle_gamma   90.00
#
_symmetry.space_group_name_H-M   'P 1'
#
loop_
_entity.id
_entity.type
_entity.pdbx_description
1 polymer ?
#
loop_
_entity_poly.entity_id
_entity_poly.type
_entity_poly.pdbx_seq_one_letter_code
_entity_poly.pdbx_strand_id
1 'polypeptide(L)' 'DAFARLPGTPIVVLYPNTGVSTIQKAQMQTASNDVCVLGVDADFDFCQTMVKDLFNDKSFLADVNQVLPGLHLSSANSIN' A
#
# COMPACT_ATOMS: atom_id res chain seq x y z
N ASP A 1 -4.22 -12.14 -4.95
CA ASP A 1 -3.92 -13.52 -4.53
C ASP A 1 -2.60 -13.73 -3.83
N ALA A 2 -1.49 -13.06 -4.18
CA ALA A 2 -0.18 -13.33 -3.54
C ALA A 2 -0.12 -13.13 -2.01
N PHE A 3 -0.97 -12.25 -1.44
CA PHE A 3 -1.02 -11.96 0.01
C PHE A 3 -2.43 -11.99 0.60
N ALA A 4 -3.46 -12.08 -0.24
CA ALA A 4 -4.83 -12.15 0.24
C ALA A 4 -5.00 -13.41 1.10
N ARG A 5 -5.54 -13.25 2.32
CA ARG A 5 -5.83 -14.32 3.31
C ARG A 5 -4.68 -14.75 4.23
N LEU A 6 -3.67 -13.91 4.45
CA LEU A 6 -2.73 -14.12 5.58
C LEU A 6 -3.33 -13.51 6.86
N PRO A 7 -3.75 -14.31 7.86
CA PRO A 7 -4.32 -13.79 9.10
C PRO A 7 -3.29 -12.91 9.82
N GLY A 8 -3.70 -11.68 10.19
CA GLY A 8 -2.84 -10.73 10.90
C GLY A 8 -1.94 -9.88 9.99
N THR A 9 -2.05 -9.99 8.67
CA THR A 9 -1.29 -9.17 7.71
C THR A 9 -2.23 -8.28 6.92
N PRO A 10 -2.56 -7.07 7.41
CA PRO A 10 -3.32 -6.11 6.61
C PRO A 10 -2.47 -5.67 5.40
N ILE A 11 -3.12 -5.53 4.26
CA ILE A 11 -2.45 -5.13 3.01
C ILE A 11 -3.00 -3.78 2.59
N VAL A 12 -2.10 -2.87 2.23
CA VAL A 12 -2.44 -1.59 1.60
C VAL A 12 -1.85 -1.55 0.20
N VAL A 13 -2.69 -1.28 -0.80
CA VAL A 13 -2.29 -1.14 -2.20
C VAL A 13 -2.51 0.31 -2.62
N LEU A 14 -1.43 0.97 -3.00
CA LEU A 14 -1.46 2.29 -3.63
C LEU A 14 -1.40 2.13 -5.14
N TYR A 15 -2.34 2.73 -5.87
CA TYR A 15 -2.34 2.68 -7.33
C TYR A 15 -2.62 4.07 -7.93
N PRO A 16 -2.01 4.39 -9.08
CA PRO A 16 -2.27 5.65 -9.75
C PRO A 16 -3.64 5.62 -10.45
N ASN A 17 -4.42 6.68 -10.30
CA ASN A 17 -5.66 6.85 -11.04
C ASN A 17 -5.41 7.10 -12.53
N THR A 18 -4.22 7.60 -12.89
CA THR A 18 -3.77 7.73 -14.27
C THR A 18 -2.97 6.50 -14.71
N GLY A 19 -3.11 6.07 -15.97
CA GLY A 19 -2.32 4.96 -16.52
C GLY A 19 -2.77 3.54 -16.13
N VAL A 20 -3.83 3.39 -15.32
CA VAL A 20 -4.42 2.07 -14.98
C VAL A 20 -5.73 1.86 -15.75
N SER A 21 -5.86 0.71 -16.40
CA SER A 21 -7.07 0.37 -17.18
C SER A 21 -8.30 0.18 -16.28
N THR A 22 -9.49 0.38 -16.84
CA THR A 22 -10.77 0.19 -16.11
C THR A 22 -10.91 -1.22 -15.54
N ILE A 23 -10.42 -2.25 -16.25
CA ILE A 23 -10.45 -3.64 -15.78
C ILE A 23 -9.55 -3.83 -14.57
N GLN A 24 -8.32 -3.28 -14.60
CA GLN A 24 -7.41 -3.34 -13.47
C GLN A 24 -7.98 -2.60 -12.25
N LYS A 25 -8.60 -1.43 -12.44
CA LYS A 25 -9.30 -0.71 -11.37
C LYS A 25 -10.42 -1.55 -10.77
N ALA A 26 -11.25 -2.18 -11.61
CA ALA A 26 -12.32 -3.05 -11.15
C ALA A 26 -11.79 -4.26 -10.35
N GLN A 27 -10.71 -4.90 -10.81
CA GLN A 27 -10.06 -6.00 -10.09
C GLN A 27 -9.55 -5.57 -8.71
N MET A 28 -8.96 -4.38 -8.60
CA MET A 28 -8.50 -3.83 -7.32
C MET A 28 -9.67 -3.47 -6.39
N GLN A 29 -10.77 -2.93 -6.92
CA GLN A 29 -11.98 -2.63 -6.14
C GLN A 29 -12.68 -3.88 -5.59
N THR A 30 -12.51 -5.03 -6.26
CA THR A 30 -13.03 -6.33 -5.79
C THR A 30 -12.08 -7.07 -4.84
N ALA A 31 -11.03 -6.42 -4.33
CA ALA A 31 -10.08 -7.05 -3.44
C ALA A 31 -10.74 -7.57 -2.14
N SER A 32 -10.15 -8.61 -1.55
CA SER A 32 -10.62 -9.23 -0.31
C SER A 32 -10.62 -8.27 0.88
N ASN A 33 -11.45 -8.54 1.90
CA ASN A 33 -11.63 -7.68 3.08
C ASN A 33 -10.34 -7.22 3.79
N ASP A 34 -9.26 -8.01 3.70
CA ASP A 34 -7.98 -7.69 4.35
C ASP A 34 -7.08 -6.75 3.52
N VAL A 35 -7.58 -6.27 2.38
CA VAL A 35 -6.87 -5.41 1.43
C VAL A 35 -7.55 -4.05 1.36
N CYS A 36 -6.83 -3.01 1.78
CA CYS A 36 -7.19 -1.63 1.56
C CYS A 36 -6.57 -1.14 0.24
N VAL A 37 -7.38 -0.60 -0.67
CA VAL A 37 -6.90 -0.07 -1.94
C VAL A 37 -7.11 1.44 -1.97
N LEU A 38 -6.03 2.19 -2.21
CA LEU A 38 -5.99 3.64 -2.24
C LEU A 38 -5.59 4.12 -3.64
N GLY A 39 -6.51 4.82 -4.29
CA GLY A 39 -6.26 5.49 -5.57
C GLY A 39 -5.60 6.85 -5.35
N VAL A 40 -4.50 7.10 -6.05
CA VAL A 40 -3.75 8.36 -5.99
C VAL A 40 -3.86 9.07 -7.33
N ASP A 41 -4.25 10.34 -7.33
CA ASP A 41 -4.28 11.18 -8.55
C ASP A 41 -2.86 11.60 -8.99
N ALA A 42 -2.04 10.62 -9.32
CA ALA A 42 -0.67 10.77 -9.79
C ALA A 42 -0.31 9.63 -10.77
N ASP A 43 0.96 9.53 -11.13
CA ASP A 43 1.52 8.41 -11.89
C ASP A 43 2.10 7.30 -10.98
N PHE A 44 2.61 6.24 -11.61
CA PHE A 44 3.16 5.09 -10.90
C PHE A 44 4.44 5.44 -10.11
N ASP A 45 5.33 6.23 -10.70
CA ASP A 45 6.61 6.60 -10.10
C ASP A 45 6.40 7.47 -8.85
N PHE A 46 5.38 8.34 -8.86
CA PHE A 46 4.97 9.08 -7.68
C PHE A 46 4.50 8.15 -6.56
N CYS A 47 3.65 7.17 -6.87
CA CYS A 47 3.18 6.20 -5.89
C CYS A 47 4.34 5.41 -5.27
N GLN A 48 5.34 5.02 -6.07
CA GLN A 48 6.53 4.32 -5.56
C GLN A 48 7.38 5.22 -4.66
N THR A 49 7.65 6.45 -5.11
CA THR A 49 8.41 7.45 -4.35
C THR A 49 7.76 7.71 -3.00
N MET A 50 6.44 7.92 -2.98
CA MET A 50 5.69 8.17 -1.76
C MET A 50 5.81 7.02 -0.75
N VAL A 51 5.72 5.76 -1.20
CA VAL A 51 5.92 4.61 -0.31
C VAL A 51 7.35 4.59 0.22
N LYS A 52 8.34 4.84 -0.64
CA LYS A 52 9.75 4.87 -0.22
C LYS A 52 10.02 5.97 0.82
N ASP A 53 9.43 7.14 0.63
CA ASP A 53 9.58 8.27 1.55
C ASP A 53 8.94 7.95 2.91
N LEU A 54 7.73 7.39 2.92
CA LEU A 54 7.05 6.96 4.15
C LEU A 54 7.86 5.92 4.94
N PHE A 55 8.50 4.98 4.25
CA PHE A 55 9.36 3.97 4.90
C PHE A 55 10.65 4.58 5.49
N ASN A 56 11.05 5.77 5.06
CA ASN A 56 12.20 6.50 5.57
C ASN A 56 11.82 7.64 6.54
N ASP A 57 10.54 7.98 6.65
CA ASP A 57 10.03 9.03 7.53
C ASP A 57 9.96 8.54 8.98
N LYS A 58 10.91 9.01 9.80
CA LYS A 58 11.00 8.66 11.22
C LYS A 58 9.79 9.12 12.02
N SER A 59 9.15 10.23 11.65
CA SER A 59 7.96 10.72 12.34
C SER A 59 6.79 9.78 12.08
N PHE A 60 6.57 9.44 10.81
CA PHE A 60 5.54 8.47 10.43
C PHE A 60 5.76 7.12 11.11
N LEU A 61 6.99 6.60 11.10
CA LEU A 61 7.31 5.35 11.79
C LEU A 61 7.09 5.41 13.31
N ALA A 62 7.35 6.57 13.94
CA ALA A 62 7.07 6.76 15.36
C ALA A 62 5.56 6.74 15.64
N ASP A 63 4.76 7.44 14.82
CA ASP A 63 3.31 7.49 14.94
C ASP A 63 2.70 6.09 14.75
N VAL A 64 3.17 5.33 13.76
CA VAL A 64 2.73 3.95 13.52
C VAL A 64 3.05 3.07 14.74
N ASN A 65 4.25 3.15 15.30
CA ASN A 65 4.62 2.38 16.49
C ASN A 65 3.81 2.77 17.73
N GLN A 66 3.39 4.04 17.85
CA GLN A 66 2.56 4.50 18.94
C GLN A 66 1.12 3.99 18.84
N VAL A 67 0.54 4.02 17.64
CA VAL A 67 -0.86 3.62 17.41
C VAL A 67 -1.01 2.10 17.27
N LEU A 68 -0.03 1.43 16.65
CA LEU A 68 -0.02 0.00 16.35
C LEU A 68 1.31 -0.62 16.81
N PRO A 69 1.52 -0.77 18.13
CA PRO A 69 2.76 -1.32 18.66
C PRO A 69 3.00 -2.76 18.18
N GLY A 70 4.19 -3.03 17.67
CA GLY A 70 4.59 -4.33 17.12
C GLY A 70 4.20 -4.55 15.65
N LEU A 71 3.63 -3.55 14.97
CA LEU A 71 3.40 -3.62 13.53
C LEU A 71 4.74 -3.52 12.78
N HIS A 72 4.97 -4.48 11.88
CA HIS A 72 6.10 -4.44 10.96
C HIS A 72 5.64 -4.05 9.56
N LEU A 73 6.15 -2.90 9.07
CA LEU A 73 5.90 -2.47 7.70
C LEU A 73 6.83 -3.21 6.74
N SER A 74 6.27 -3.69 5.64
CA SER A 74 7.02 -4.29 4.52
C SER A 74 6.36 -3.88 3.20
N SER A 75 7.15 -3.92 2.12
CA SER A 75 6.65 -3.66 0.77
C SER A 75 6.72 -4.92 -0.06
N ALA A 76 5.66 -5.20 -0.82
CA ALA A 76 5.64 -6.26 -1.82
C ALA A 76 6.42 -5.89 -3.10
N ASN A 77 6.69 -4.59 -3.31
CA ASN A 77 7.49 -4.08 -4.42
C ASN A 77 8.93 -3.80 -3.96
N SER A 78 9.88 -3.86 -4.89
CA SER A 78 11.25 -3.41 -4.62
C SER A 78 11.25 -1.91 -4.33
N ILE A 79 11.39 -1.54 -3.06
CA ILE A 79 11.50 -0.14 -2.58
C ILE A 79 12.92 0.24 -2.16
N ASN A 80 13.91 -0.62 -2.45
CA ASN A 80 15.32 -0.36 -2.16
C ASN A 80 15.85 0.82 -2.98
#